data_AF-A0A844EPM8-F1
#
_entry.id   AF-A0A844EPM8-F1
#
_cell.length_a   1.000
_cell.length_b   1.000
_cell.length_c   1.000
_cell.angle_alpha   90.00
_cell.angle_beta   90.00
_cell.angle_gamma   90.00
#
_symmetry.space_group_name_H-M   'P 1'
#
loop_
_entity.id
_entity.type
_entity.pdbx_description
1 polymer ?
#
loop_
_entity_poly.entity_id
_entity_poly.type
_entity_poly.pdbx_seq_one_letter_code
_entity_poly.pdbx_strand_id
1 'polypeptide(L)'
;MKTIFNGILVGILAGSAVSLFRWAIGHMMGLMRYLYVNAAAHLSLLVLAIGINIVIGLLVGWFLKQQPDIKGSGIPQVEGQLLGEVDYNWWSILWRKFVGGILAIGSGLYLGREGPSIQL
;
A
#
# COMPACT_ATOMS: atom_id res chain seq x y z
N MET A 1 -16.16 23.26 19.17
CA MET A 1 -14.69 23.46 19.09
C MET A 1 -13.89 22.17 19.12
N LYS A 2 -14.09 21.26 20.09
CA LYS A 2 -13.34 19.97 20.17
C LYS A 2 -13.39 19.13 18.89
N THR A 3 -14.56 19.03 18.25
CA THR A 3 -14.75 18.29 16.99
C THR A 3 -13.99 18.90 15.81
N ILE A 4 -13.94 20.23 15.73
CA ILE A 4 -13.19 20.96 14.69
C ILE A 4 -11.69 20.70 14.84
N PHE A 5 -11.17 20.78 16.07
CA PHE A 5 -9.76 20.50 16.35
C PHE A 5 -9.39 19.05 15.99
N ASN A 6 -10.22 18.08 16.38
CA ASN A 6 -10.00 16.68 16.01
C ASN A 6 -10.01 16.48 14.49
N GLY A 7 -10.93 17.12 13.77
CA GLY A 7 -10.98 17.07 12.32
C GLY A 7 -9.71 17.61 11.65
N ILE A 8 -9.18 18.74 12.15
CA ILE A 8 -7.90 19.30 11.68
C ILE A 8 -6.76 18.30 11.93
N LEU A 9 -6.69 17.72 13.13
CA LEU A 9 -5.64 16.77 13.48
C LEU A 9 -5.70 15.51 12.60
N VAL A 10 -6.90 14.94 12.39
CA VAL A 10 -7.10 13.80 11.50
C VAL A 10 -6.71 14.14 10.06
N GLY A 11 -7.10 15.32 9.55
CA GLY A 11 -6.75 15.75 8.20
C GLY A 11 -5.24 15.90 7.99
N ILE A 12 -4.52 16.45 8.98
CA ILE A 12 -3.06 16.57 8.91
C ILE A 12 -2.40 15.18 8.92
N LEU A 13 -2.83 14.28 9.81
CA LEU A 13 -2.24 12.94 9.93
C LEU A 13 -2.51 12.09 8.69
N ALA A 14 -3.77 12.02 8.24
CA ALA A 14 -4.15 11.28 7.04
C ALA A 14 -3.50 11.87 5.78
N GLY A 15 -3.52 13.20 5.62
CA GLY A 15 -2.87 13.87 4.49
C GLY A 15 -1.37 13.62 4.44
N SER A 16 -0.70 13.59 5.60
CA SER A 16 0.74 13.28 5.70
C SER A 16 1.02 11.82 5.34
N ALA A 17 0.22 10.89 5.88
CA ALA A 17 0.34 9.47 5.59
C ALA A 17 0.13 9.18 4.11
N VAL A 18 -0.96 9.69 3.51
CA VAL A 18 -1.26 9.49 2.08
C VAL A 18 -0.20 10.13 1.19
N SER A 19 0.30 11.32 1.54
CA SER A 19 1.39 11.96 0.81
C SER A 19 2.66 11.11 0.81
N LEU A 20 3.05 10.58 1.98
CA LEU A 20 4.21 9.71 2.10
C LEU A 20 4.03 8.39 1.34
N PHE A 21 2.84 7.78 1.42
CA PHE A 21 2.48 6.57 0.68
C PHE A 21 2.64 6.76 -0.83
N ARG A 22 2.08 7.85 -1.37
CA ARG A 22 2.15 8.20 -2.80
C ARG A 22 3.58 8.47 -3.25
N TRP A 23 4.37 9.18 -2.43
CA TRP A 23 5.77 9.45 -2.70
C TRP A 23 6.61 8.16 -2.71
N ALA A 24 6.42 7.29 -1.73
CA ALA A 24 7.14 6.02 -1.62
C ALA A 24 6.83 5.08 -2.80
N ILE A 25 5.56 4.98 -3.22
CA ILE A 25 5.17 4.26 -4.45
C ILE A 25 5.93 4.82 -5.66
N GLY A 26 5.92 6.14 -5.83
CA GLY A 26 6.61 6.80 -6.94
C GLY A 26 8.11 6.49 -6.97
N HIS A 27 8.76 6.56 -5.82
CA HIS A 27 10.18 6.25 -5.68
C HIS A 27 10.47 4.78 -5.99
N MET A 28 9.68 3.86 -5.45
CA MET A 28 9.84 2.41 -5.70
C MET A 28 9.60 2.05 -7.16
N MET A 29 8.59 2.62 -7.81
CA MET A 29 8.36 2.43 -9.25
C MET A 29 9.55 2.92 -10.08
N GLY A 30 10.19 4.03 -9.70
CA GLY A 30 11.41 4.52 -10.35
C GLY A 30 12.55 3.49 -10.28
N LEU A 31 12.78 2.92 -9.10
CA LEU A 31 13.78 1.89 -8.87
C LEU A 31 13.48 0.61 -9.68
N MET A 32 12.23 0.14 -9.63
CA MET A 32 11.80 -1.07 -10.32
C MET A 32 11.86 -0.90 -11.84
N ARG A 33 11.49 0.28 -12.34
CA ARG A 33 11.63 0.61 -13.77
C ARG A 33 13.09 0.56 -14.21
N TYR A 34 14.01 1.12 -13.43
CA TYR A 34 15.45 1.02 -13.73
C TYR A 34 15.89 -0.44 -13.79
N LEU A 35 15.48 -1.27 -12.83
CA LEU A 35 15.80 -2.68 -12.80
C LEU A 35 15.27 -3.42 -14.05
N TYR A 36 14.00 -3.19 -14.41
CA TYR A 36 13.35 -3.88 -15.53
C TYR A 36 13.91 -3.49 -16.89
N VAL A 37 14.23 -2.21 -17.11
CA VAL A 37 14.83 -1.77 -18.37
C VAL A 37 16.21 -2.39 -18.58
N ASN A 38 17.02 -2.48 -17.52
CA ASN A 38 18.37 -3.05 -17.60
C ASN A 38 18.38 -4.59 -17.55
N ALA A 39 17.32 -5.23 -17.05
CA ALA A 39 17.19 -6.69 -17.00
C ALA A 39 17.24 -7.34 -18.39
N ALA A 40 16.77 -6.64 -19.43
CA ALA A 40 16.81 -7.14 -20.81
C ALA A 40 18.25 -7.32 -21.34
N ALA A 41 19.20 -6.52 -20.85
CA ALA A 41 20.61 -6.55 -21.27
C ALA A 41 21.48 -7.45 -20.39
N HIS A 42 21.05 -7.77 -19.16
CA HIS A 42 21.86 -8.48 -18.18
C HIS A 42 21.07 -9.58 -17.47
N LEU A 43 21.43 -10.84 -17.73
CA LEU A 43 20.79 -12.01 -17.12
C LEU A 43 20.80 -11.97 -15.58
N SER A 44 21.88 -11.45 -14.97
CA SER A 44 21.97 -11.28 -13.52
C SER A 44 20.90 -10.32 -12.97
N LEU A 45 20.63 -9.22 -13.68
CA LEU A 45 19.58 -8.27 -13.30
C LEU A 45 18.18 -8.84 -13.51
N LEU A 46 17.98 -9.68 -14.54
CA LEU A 46 16.73 -10.41 -14.72
C LEU A 46 16.46 -11.37 -13.55
N VAL A 47 17.45 -12.18 -13.18
CA VAL A 47 17.34 -13.10 -12.03
C VAL A 47 17.08 -12.33 -10.74
N LEU A 48 17.77 -11.21 -10.54
CA LEU A 48 17.55 -10.32 -9.40
C LEU A 48 16.12 -9.74 -9.39
N ALA A 49 15.62 -9.26 -10.53
CA ALA A 49 14.27 -8.72 -10.66
C ALA A 49 13.19 -9.76 -10.34
N ILE A 50 13.36 -10.98 -10.83
CA ILE A 50 12.46 -12.10 -10.51
C ILE A 50 12.53 -12.40 -9.01
N GLY A 51 13.73 -12.51 -8.43
CA GLY A 51 13.92 -12.78 -7.01
C GLY A 51 13.25 -11.72 -6.12
N ILE A 52 13.44 -10.43 -6.42
CA ILE A 52 12.82 -9.32 -5.70
C ILE A 52 11.29 -9.41 -5.77
N ASN A 53 10.71 -9.66 -6.96
CA ASN A 53 9.26 -9.76 -7.12
C ASN A 53 8.67 -10.98 -6.38
N ILE A 54 9.38 -12.11 -6.35
CA ILE A 54 8.96 -13.27 -5.57
C ILE A 54 8.91 -12.92 -4.09
N VAL A 55 9.96 -12.28 -3.55
CA VAL A 55 10.01 -11.87 -2.14
C VAL A 55 8.88 -10.88 -1.82
N ILE A 56 8.66 -9.89 -2.69
CA ILE A 56 7.55 -8.94 -2.55
C ILE A 56 6.20 -9.66 -2.53
N GLY A 57 5.96 -10.57 -3.48
CA GLY A 57 4.73 -11.35 -3.55
C GLY A 57 4.48 -12.19 -2.29
N LEU A 58 5.53 -12.83 -1.76
CA LEU A 58 5.46 -13.59 -0.52
C LEU A 58 5.15 -12.70 0.69
N LEU A 59 5.80 -11.54 0.81
CA LEU A 59 5.57 -10.59 1.89
C LEU A 59 4.14 -10.01 1.85
N VAL A 60 3.68 -9.58 0.69
CA VAL A 60 2.32 -9.08 0.50
C VAL A 60 1.29 -10.18 0.77
N GLY A 61 1.54 -11.40 0.27
CA GLY A 61 0.70 -12.56 0.55
C GLY A 61 0.64 -12.91 2.04
N TRP A 62 1.76 -12.78 2.75
CA TRP A 62 1.82 -12.97 4.21
C TRP A 62 1.03 -11.90 4.96
N PHE A 63 1.12 -10.63 4.56
CA PHE A 63 0.28 -9.56 5.13
C PHE A 63 -1.21 -9.83 4.92
N LEU A 64 -1.60 -10.22 3.70
CA LEU A 64 -2.99 -10.55 3.36
C LEU A 64 -3.52 -11.75 4.14
N LYS A 65 -2.67 -12.76 4.38
CA LYS A 65 -3.03 -13.92 5.20
C LYS A 65 -3.29 -13.53 6.66
N GLN A 66 -2.48 -12.62 7.20
CA GLN A 66 -2.64 -12.17 8.58
C GLN A 66 -3.77 -11.17 8.76
N GLN A 67 -4.02 -10.34 7.74
CA GLN A 67 -5.07 -9.34 7.80
C GLN A 67 -5.82 -9.26 6.46
N PRO A 68 -6.88 -10.06 6.27
CA PRO A 68 -7.63 -10.12 5.02
C PRO A 68 -8.24 -8.77 4.59
N ASP A 69 -8.58 -7.91 5.55
CA ASP A 69 -9.24 -6.61 5.30
C ASP A 69 -8.34 -5.55 4.65
N ILE A 70 -7.04 -5.82 4.48
CA ILE A 70 -6.17 -4.96 3.67
C ILE A 70 -6.31 -5.25 2.16
N LYS A 71 -7.05 -6.29 1.76
CA LYS A 71 -7.18 -6.69 0.36
C LYS A 71 -7.98 -5.65 -0.45
N GLY A 72 -7.62 -5.51 -1.73
CA GLY A 72 -8.38 -4.69 -2.68
C GLY A 72 -8.34 -3.20 -2.36
N SER A 73 -9.36 -2.46 -2.80
CA SER A 73 -9.40 -1.00 -2.66
C SER A 73 -9.42 -0.55 -1.21
N GLY A 74 -10.15 -1.22 -0.31
CA GLY A 74 -10.39 -0.72 1.05
C GLY A 74 -11.66 0.12 1.17
N ILE A 75 -12.27 0.54 0.07
CA ILE A 75 -13.52 1.34 0.09
C ILE A 75 -14.67 0.55 0.72
N PRO A 76 -14.96 -0.70 0.31
CA PRO A 76 -16.02 -1.49 0.94
C PRO A 76 -15.78 -1.71 2.44
N GLN A 77 -14.52 -1.81 2.87
CA GLN A 77 -14.16 -1.97 4.28
C GLN A 77 -14.43 -0.71 5.10
N VAL A 78 -14.17 0.48 4.54
CA VAL A 78 -14.49 1.75 5.19
C VAL A 78 -16.00 1.98 5.20
N GLU A 79 -16.69 1.70 4.10
CA GLU A 79 -18.16 1.77 4.02
C GLU A 79 -18.81 0.83 5.04
N GLY A 80 -18.36 -0.43 5.11
CA GLY A 80 -18.83 -1.40 6.10
C GLY A 80 -18.56 -0.97 7.55
N GLN A 81 -17.41 -0.32 7.82
CA GLN A 81 -17.12 0.21 9.14
C GLN A 81 -18.02 1.38 9.53
N LEU A 82 -18.37 2.25 8.58
CA LEU A 82 -19.33 3.34 8.80
C LEU A 82 -20.77 2.82 9.04
N LEU A 83 -21.13 1.70 8.40
CA LEU A 83 -22.40 1.00 8.60
C LEU A 83 -22.43 0.12 9.86
N GLY A 84 -21.29 -0.09 10.52
CA GLY A 84 -21.17 -0.98 11.68
C GLY A 84 -21.17 -2.48 11.34
N GLU A 85 -20.97 -2.84 10.07
CA GLU A 85 -20.94 -4.21 9.57
C GLU A 85 -19.56 -4.86 9.70
N VAL A 86 -18.52 -4.04 9.76
CA VAL A 86 -17.12 -4.47 9.82
C VAL A 86 -16.42 -3.75 10.97
N ASP A 87 -15.67 -4.49 11.79
CA ASP A 87 -14.79 -3.94 12.81
C ASP A 87 -13.41 -4.61 12.75
N TYR A 88 -12.36 -3.81 12.80
CA TYR A 88 -10.99 -4.28 12.75
C TYR A 88 -10.05 -3.34 13.50
N ASN A 89 -8.90 -3.88 13.89
CA ASN A 89 -7.84 -3.09 14.49
C ASN A 89 -7.24 -2.10 13.46
N TRP A 90 -7.58 -0.83 13.58
CA TRP A 90 -7.14 0.25 12.66
C TRP A 90 -5.62 0.30 12.50
N TRP A 91 -4.85 0.12 13.56
CA TRP A 91 -3.40 0.20 13.50
C TRP A 91 -2.81 -0.95 12.68
N SER A 92 -3.28 -2.18 12.92
CA SER A 92 -2.87 -3.37 12.16
C SER A 92 -3.17 -3.20 10.66
N ILE A 93 -4.33 -2.63 10.32
CA ILE A 93 -4.69 -2.33 8.93
C ILE A 93 -3.76 -1.27 8.34
N LEU A 94 -3.58 -0.15 9.03
CA LEU A 94 -2.85 1.01 8.55
C LEU A 94 -1.46 0.63 8.06
N TRP A 95 -0.60 0.08 8.92
CA TRP A 95 0.79 -0.17 8.53
C TRP A 95 0.92 -1.28 7.49
N ARG A 96 0.06 -2.32 7.54
CA ARG A 96 0.09 -3.43 6.56
C ARG A 96 -0.41 -2.99 5.20
N LYS A 97 -1.48 -2.20 5.14
CA LYS A 97 -2.01 -1.60 3.91
C LYS A 97 -0.99 -0.63 3.31
N PHE A 98 -0.33 0.15 4.16
CA PHE A 98 0.69 1.12 3.75
C PHE A 98 1.91 0.41 3.12
N VAL A 99 2.54 -0.51 3.85
CA VAL A 99 3.73 -1.21 3.36
C VAL A 99 3.37 -2.15 2.22
N GLY A 100 2.31 -2.95 2.37
CA GLY A 100 1.85 -3.87 1.33
C GLY A 100 1.45 -3.16 0.04
N GLY A 101 0.79 -2.01 0.14
CA GLY A 101 0.43 -1.18 -1.00
C GLY A 101 1.65 -0.59 -1.70
N ILE A 102 2.65 -0.09 -0.96
CA ILE A 102 3.92 0.39 -1.53
C ILE A 102 4.62 -0.73 -2.29
N LEU A 103 4.76 -1.91 -1.67
CA LEU A 103 5.45 -3.03 -2.27
C LEU A 103 4.72 -3.54 -3.52
N ALA A 104 3.40 -3.73 -3.43
CA ALA A 104 2.59 -4.26 -4.53
C ALA A 104 2.49 -3.29 -5.71
N ILE A 105 2.14 -2.03 -5.47
CA ILE A 105 2.00 -1.03 -6.54
C ILE A 105 3.39 -0.62 -7.06
N GLY A 106 4.33 -0.42 -6.14
CA GLY A 106 5.70 -0.01 -6.44
C GLY A 106 6.49 -1.04 -7.24
N SER A 107 6.22 -2.34 -7.09
CA SER A 107 6.83 -3.40 -7.92
C SER A 107 6.30 -3.43 -9.35
N GLY A 108 5.27 -2.65 -9.68
CA GLY A 108 4.70 -2.58 -11.02
C GLY A 108 3.48 -3.46 -11.24
N LEU A 109 2.82 -3.94 -10.18
CA LEU A 109 1.50 -4.57 -10.34
C LEU A 109 0.47 -3.56 -10.83
N TYR A 110 -0.47 -4.01 -11.66
CA TYR A 110 -1.53 -3.17 -12.22
C TYR A 110 -2.63 -2.88 -11.19
N LEU A 111 -2.33 -2.00 -10.24
CA LEU A 111 -3.19 -1.64 -9.12
C LEU A 111 -3.24 -0.11 -8.96
N GLY A 112 -4.42 0.40 -8.61
CA GLY A 112 -4.61 1.81 -8.27
C GLY A 112 -4.19 2.13 -6.84
N ARG A 113 -3.69 3.35 -6.61
CA ARG A 113 -3.34 3.87 -5.27
C ARG A 113 -4.48 4.64 -4.59
N GLU A 114 -5.54 4.99 -5.31
CA GLU A 114 -6.63 5.82 -4.79
C GLU A 114 -7.44 5.09 -3.72
N GLY A 115 -7.82 3.83 -3.96
CA GLY A 115 -8.52 3.01 -2.97
C GLY A 115 -7.77 2.89 -1.65
N PRO A 116 -6.52 2.38 -1.64
CA PRO A 116 -5.73 2.27 -0.41
C PRO A 116 -5.61 3.59 0.35
N SER A 117 -5.55 4.73 -0.35
CA SER A 117 -5.47 6.06 0.28
C SER A 117 -6.74 6.45 1.06
N ILE A 118 -7.88 5.80 0.81
CA ILE A 118 -9.13 6.03 1.55
C ILE A 118 -9.18 5.21 2.85
N GLN A 119 -8.61 4.01 2.85
CA GLN A 119 -8.58 3.15 4.04
C GLN A 119 -7.41 3.48 4.99
N LEU A 120 -6.35 4.11 4.48
CA LEU A 120 -5.25 4.66 5.27
C LEU A 120 -5.66 5.95 5.98
#